data_AF-A0A2P5DRK8-F1
#
_entry.id   AF-A0A2P5DRK8-F1
#
_cell.length_a   1.000
_cell.length_b   1.000
_cell.length_c   1.000
_cell.angle_alpha   90.00
_cell.angle_beta   90.00
_cell.angle_gamma   90.00
#
_symmetry.space_group_name_H-M   'P 1'
#
loop_
_entity.id
_entity.type
_entity.pdbx_description
1 polymer ?
#
loop_
_entity_poly.entity_id
_entity_poly.type
_entity_poly.pdbx_seq_one_letter_code
_entity_poly.pdbx_strand_id
1 'polypeptide(L)' 'MVARGDLGAELPIEKVPLLQKPVIVITNMLEIMINHPTLTRVEASDIAIVVREGADAVVLSGETAYGK' A
#
# COMPACT_ATOMS: atom_id res chain seq x y z
N MET A 1 10.74 -2.14 -2.58
CA MET A 1 9.73 -1.12 -2.86
C MET A 1 9.89 -0.73 -4.32
N VAL A 2 8.85 -0.91 -5.13
CA VAL A 2 8.93 -0.86 -6.60
C VAL A 2 7.73 -0.05 -7.07
N ALA A 3 7.96 1.21 -7.46
CA ALA A 3 6.93 2.04 -8.09
C ALA A 3 6.85 1.65 -9.58
N ARG A 4 5.71 1.12 -10.02
CA ARG A 4 5.55 0.62 -11.40
C ARG A 4 5.78 1.71 -12.46
N GLY A 5 5.56 2.98 -12.13
CA GLY A 5 5.80 4.12 -13.03
C GLY A 5 7.26 4.30 -13.41
N ASP A 6 8.19 4.07 -12.49
CA ASP A 6 9.62 4.30 -12.73
C ASP A 6 10.29 3.13 -13.48
N LEU A 7 9.80 1.89 -13.30
CA LEU A 7 10.39 0.72 -13.98
C LEU A 7 10.15 0.69 -15.49
N GLY A 8 9.04 1.27 -15.97
CA GLY A 8 8.76 1.39 -17.39
C GLY A 8 9.66 2.42 -18.10
N ALA A 9 10.27 3.34 -17.35
CA ALA A 9 11.18 4.35 -17.87
C ALA A 9 12.65 3.88 -17.90
N GLU A 10 13.05 3.02 -16.97
CA GLU A 10 14.46 2.59 -16.82
C GLU A 10 14.78 1.23 -17.45
N LEU A 11 13.79 0.39 -17.78
CA LEU A 11 14.01 -0.97 -18.27
C LEU A 11 13.22 -1.29 -19.55
N PRO A 12 13.75 -2.16 -20.43
CA PRO A 12 13.00 -2.71 -21.55
C PRO A 12 11.70 -3.35 -21.06
N ILE A 13 10.57 -3.04 -21.71
CA ILE A 13 9.22 -3.43 -21.26
C ILE A 13 9.05 -4.94 -21.08
N GLU A 14 9.81 -5.72 -21.84
CA GLU A 14 9.92 -7.18 -21.80
C GLU A 14 10.57 -7.74 -20.53
N LYS A 15 11.35 -6.94 -19.80
CA LYS A 15 11.95 -7.30 -18.50
C LYS A 15 11.13 -6.85 -17.29
N VAL A 16 10.15 -5.98 -17.49
CA VAL A 16 9.28 -5.44 -16.42
C VAL A 16 8.47 -6.55 -15.70
N PRO A 17 7.87 -7.55 -16.39
CA PRO A 17 7.10 -8.61 -15.73
C PRO A 17 7.94 -9.51 -14.82
N LEU A 18 9.20 -9.77 -15.18
CA LEU A 18 10.12 -10.61 -14.41
C LEU A 18 10.62 -9.94 -13.13
N LEU A 19 10.49 -8.62 -13.03
CA LEU A 19 10.95 -7.80 -11.90
C LEU A 19 9.81 -7.27 -11.03
N GLN A 20 8.56 -7.71 -11.26
CA GLN A 20 7.44 -7.46 -10.37
C GLN A 20 7.66 -8.20 -9.05
N LYS A 21 8.54 -7.65 -8.21
CA LYS A 21 8.67 -8.00 -6.81
C LYS A 21 7.36 -7.60 -6.09
N PRO A 22 6.98 -8.31 -5.02
CA PRO A 22 5.78 -7.98 -4.26
C PRO A 22 5.76 -6.49 -3.89
N VAL A 23 4.67 -5.82 -4.25
CA VAL A 23 4.37 -4.43 -3.94
C VAL A 23 3.77 -4.40 -2.55
N ILE A 24 4.62 -4.11 -1.57
CA ILE A 24 4.21 -3.92 -0.18
C ILE A 24 4.04 -2.43 0.07
N VAL A 25 2.84 -2.04 0.51
CA VAL A 25 2.54 -0.66 0.89
C VAL A 25 2.61 -0.52 2.40
N ILE A 26 3.45 0.42 2.85
CA ILE A 26 3.72 0.74 4.25
C ILE A 26 3.40 2.22 4.43
N THR A 27 2.14 2.53 4.69
CA THR A 27 1.66 3.89 4.92
C THR A 27 0.67 3.87 6.07
N ASN A 28 0.61 4.97 6.85
CA ASN A 28 -0.30 5.18 7.97
C ASN A 28 -1.76 5.38 7.48
N MET A 29 -2.31 4.36 6.84
CA MET A 29 -3.61 4.45 6.15
C MET A 29 -4.79 4.26 7.11
N LEU A 30 -4.54 3.81 8.34
CA LEU A 30 -5.57 3.57 9.35
C LEU A 30 -5.24 4.29 10.67
N GLU A 31 -4.54 5.42 10.63
CA GLU A 31 -4.03 6.10 11.83
C GLU A 31 -5.13 6.47 12.84
N ILE A 32 -6.36 6.73 12.38
CA ILE A 32 -7.51 6.96 13.28
C ILE A 32 -7.84 5.72 14.11
N MET A 33 -7.59 4.52 13.57
CA MET A 33 -7.86 3.27 14.26
C MET A 33 -6.97 3.04 15.48
N ILE A 34 -5.96 3.88 15.71
CA ILE A 34 -5.18 3.87 16.97
C ILE A 34 -6.04 4.33 18.15
N ASN A 35 -6.99 5.25 17.94
CA ASN A 35 -7.79 5.84 19.03
C ASN A 35 -9.31 5.64 18.86
N HIS A 36 -9.76 5.15 17.70
CA HIS A 36 -11.17 4.95 17.40
C HIS A 36 -11.43 3.55 16.83
N PRO A 37 -12.53 2.88 17.19
CA PRO A 37 -12.79 1.52 16.73
C PRO A 37 -13.19 1.43 15.24
N THR A 38 -13.45 2.56 14.59
CA THR A 38 -13.93 2.63 13.20
C THR A 38 -13.12 3.61 12.38
N LEU A 39 -12.71 3.17 11.19
CA LEU A 39 -12.02 3.97 10.17
C LEU A 39 -12.94 5.00 9.50
N THR A 40 -12.32 6.02 8.92
CA THR A 40 -13.02 7.06 8.15
C THR A 40 -13.22 6.67 6.68
N ARG A 41 -14.13 7.37 5.99
CA ARG A 41 -14.32 7.20 4.53
C ARG A 41 -13.05 7.51 3.73
N VAL A 42 -12.20 8.41 4.22
CA VAL A 42 -10.95 8.78 3.54
C VAL A 42 -9.97 7.61 3.61
N GLU A 43 -9.74 7.07 4.81
CA GLU A 43 -8.88 5.91 5.04
C GLU A 43 -9.36 4.67 4.27
N ALA A 44 -10.68 4.44 4.21
CA ALA A 44 -11.26 3.38 3.39
C ALA A 44 -10.92 3.56 1.89
N SER A 45 -11.04 4.79 1.41
CA SER A 45 -10.80 5.13 0.01
C SER A 45 -9.33 4.98 -0.36
N ASP A 46 -8.42 5.38 0.54
CA ASP A 46 -6.98 5.24 0.33
C ASP A 46 -6.59 3.76 0.20
N ILE A 47 -7.12 2.88 1.06
CA ILE A 47 -6.89 1.42 0.97
C ILE A 47 -7.43 0.88 -0.34
N ALA A 48 -8.63 1.32 -0.75
CA ALA A 48 -9.22 0.88 -2.01
C ALA A 48 -8.36 1.26 -3.22
N ILE A 49 -7.73 2.43 -3.22
CA ILE A 49 -6.83 2.86 -4.31
C ILE A 49 -5.61 1.93 -4.35
N VAL A 50 -4.96 1.70 -3.22
CA VAL A 50 -3.77 0.85 -3.12
C VAL A 50 -4.04 -0.59 -3.58
N VAL A 51 -5.19 -1.16 -3.19
CA VAL A 51 -5.60 -2.49 -3.65
C VAL A 51 -5.87 -2.49 -5.16
N ARG A 52 -6.52 -1.44 -5.69
CA ARG A 52 -6.79 -1.30 -7.13
C ARG A 52 -5.53 -1.11 -7.97
N GLU A 53 -4.50 -0.49 -7.40
CA GLU A 53 -3.18 -0.36 -8.03
C GLU A 53 -2.37 -1.66 -7.99
N GLY A 54 -2.89 -2.70 -7.31
CA GLY A 54 -2.33 -4.04 -7.29
C GLY A 54 -1.20 -4.19 -6.30
N ALA A 55 -1.37 -3.62 -5.09
CA ALA A 55 -0.54 -3.98 -3.95
C ALA A 55 -0.73 -5.45 -3.58
N ASP A 56 0.36 -6.15 -3.34
CA ASP A 56 0.38 -7.55 -2.90
C ASP A 56 0.14 -7.67 -1.39
N ALA A 57 0.54 -6.64 -0.63
CA ALA A 57 0.28 -6.57 0.81
C ALA A 57 0.19 -5.12 1.29
N VAL A 58 -0.59 -4.92 2.35
CA VAL A 58 -0.67 -3.67 3.11
C VAL A 58 -0.22 -3.97 4.53
N VAL A 59 0.65 -3.11 5.09
CA VAL A 59 1.20 -3.29 6.43
C VAL A 59 0.52 -2.33 7.39
N LEU A 60 -0.01 -2.87 8.50
CA LEU A 60 -0.50 -2.10 9.64
C LEU A 60 0.62 -1.95 10.67
N SER A 61 0.78 -0.76 11.21
CA SER A 61 1.85 -0.38 12.11
C SER A 61 1.29 -0.06 13.50
N GLY A 62 1.15 1.22 13.85
CA GLY A 62 0.66 1.63 15.18
C GLY A 62 -0.76 1.15 15.46
N GLU A 63 -1.54 0.95 14.41
CA GLU A 63 -2.93 0.50 14.45
C GLU A 63 -3.09 -0.88 15.10
N THR A 64 -2.12 -1.78 14.88
CA THR A 64 -2.11 -3.12 15.49
C THR A 64 -1.11 -3.24 16.64
N ALA A 65 -0.03 -2.46 16.61
CA ALA A 65 1.02 -2.55 17.63
C ALA A 65 0.60 -1.96 18.98
N TYR A 66 -0.18 -0.87 19.00
CA TYR A 66 -0.57 -0.18 20.23
C TYR A 66 -1.93 0.53 20.14
N GLY A 67 -2.81 0.10 19.24
CA GLY A 67 -4.19 0.61 19.15
C GLY A 67 -4.96 0.46 20.47
N LYS A 68 -5.84 1.42 20.76
CA LYS A 68 -6.61 1.54 22.00
C LYS A 68 -8.07 1.12 21.85
#